data_AF-A0A7L3WAS4-F1
#
_entry.id   AF-A0A7L3WAS4-F1
#
_cell.length_a   1.000
_cell.length_b   1.000
_cell.length_c   1.000
_cell.angle_alpha   90.00
_cell.angle_beta   90.00
_cell.angle_gamma   90.00
#
_symmetry.space_group_name_H-M   'P 1'
#
loop_
_entity.id
_entity.type
_entity.pdbx_description
1 polymer ?
#
loop_
_entity_poly.entity_id
_entity_poly.type
_entity_poly.pdbx_seq_one_letter_code
_entity_poly.pdbx_strand_id
1 'polypeptide(L)'
;RTYIFTFLLSSRLFMHPYELMAKVCYLCIEQQRLSEPGLDKNQIQKIAPKILQLLTEWTETFPYDFRDERMMKNLKELVQRIASGDETYRKNVQQLHQNLIRKLTTVSQYEEVLAKINATSTDCITVLKTKPQSIQRDIITVCNDPYALAEQLTHIELERLNYIGPEEFIQAFVQKDPLDNDKSCYGDQKKTGNLEAYVEWFNRLSYLVATEICMPVKKKHRARVIEYFIDVARECFNIGNFNSLMAIISGMNMSPVSRLKKTWAKVKTDKFDILEHQMDPSGNFYNYRTALRGAAQRSSTAHSNRERIVIPFFSLLIKDIYFLNESCANRLPNGHVNFE
;
A
#
# COMPACT_ATOMS: atom_id res chain seq x y z
N ARG A 1 -12.86 4.40 16.38
CA ARG A 1 -12.42 4.42 14.96
C ARG A 1 -11.59 5.63 14.60
N THR A 2 -12.11 6.80 14.21
CA THR A 2 -11.25 7.88 13.66
C THR A 2 -10.14 8.33 14.61
N TYR A 3 -10.43 8.61 15.88
CA TYR A 3 -9.39 9.04 16.84
C TYR A 3 -8.33 7.97 17.10
N ILE A 4 -8.71 6.71 17.34
CA ILE A 4 -7.75 5.62 17.63
C ILE A 4 -6.84 5.38 16.43
N PHE A 5 -7.42 5.34 15.22
CA PHE A 5 -6.65 5.24 13.98
C PHE A 5 -5.63 6.38 13.86
N THR A 6 -6.09 7.64 13.95
CA THR A 6 -5.22 8.82 13.82
C THR A 6 -4.16 8.85 14.92
N PHE A 7 -4.53 8.53 16.16
CA PHE A 7 -3.61 8.48 17.29
C PHE A 7 -2.52 7.43 17.09
N LEU A 8 -2.90 6.19 16.79
CA LEU A 8 -1.93 5.12 16.56
C LEU A 8 -1.03 5.43 15.37
N LEU A 9 -1.60 5.91 14.24
CA LEU A 9 -0.84 6.30 13.06
C LEU A 9 0.18 7.39 13.37
N SER A 10 -0.28 8.52 13.91
CA SER A 10 0.54 9.71 14.12
C SER A 10 1.51 9.55 15.29
N SER A 11 1.21 8.70 16.28
CA SER A 11 2.12 8.43 17.39
C SER A 11 3.50 7.95 16.94
N ARG A 12 3.57 7.31 15.76
CA ARG A 12 4.82 6.81 15.15
C ARG A 12 5.81 7.90 14.77
N LEU A 13 5.35 9.15 14.67
CA LEU A 13 6.20 10.33 14.47
C LEU A 13 6.94 10.73 15.76
N PHE A 14 6.50 10.24 16.92
CA PHE A 14 6.98 10.71 18.22
C PHE A 14 7.49 9.60 19.14
N MET A 15 7.04 8.36 18.94
CA MET A 15 7.30 7.24 19.84
C MET A 15 7.18 5.90 19.10
N HIS A 16 7.96 4.91 19.52
CA HIS A 16 7.82 3.57 18.97
C HIS A 16 6.53 2.88 19.46
N PRO A 17 5.87 2.06 18.61
CA PRO A 17 4.65 1.32 18.99
C PRO A 17 4.79 0.51 20.28
N TYR A 18 5.93 -0.17 20.50
CA TYR A 18 6.15 -0.97 21.71
C TYR A 18 6.27 -0.09 22.98
N GLU A 19 6.81 1.13 22.86
CA GLU A 19 6.91 2.09 23.97
C GLU A 19 5.55 2.66 24.32
N LEU A 20 4.75 2.98 23.30
CA LEU A 20 3.38 3.41 23.48
C LEU A 20 2.57 2.31 24.19
N MET A 21 2.67 1.06 23.75
CA MET A 21 2.01 -0.07 24.40
C MET A 21 2.50 -0.24 25.85
N ALA A 22 3.78 -0.07 26.12
CA ALA A 22 4.32 -0.13 27.48
C ALA A 22 3.74 0.96 28.38
N LYS A 23 3.60 2.20 27.87
CA LYS A 23 2.94 3.31 28.59
C LYS A 23 1.46 3.02 28.84
N VAL A 24 0.75 2.47 27.85
CA VAL A 24 -0.65 2.03 28.02
C VAL A 24 -0.74 0.97 29.11
N CYS A 25 0.15 -0.04 29.09
CA CYS A 25 0.23 -1.04 30.14
C CYS A 25 0.43 -0.39 31.50
N TYR A 26 1.47 0.45 31.65
CA TYR A 26 1.78 1.15 32.90
C TYR A 26 0.60 1.96 33.44
N LEU A 27 -0.07 2.76 32.60
CA LEU A 27 -1.24 3.54 33.01
C LEU A 27 -2.40 2.64 33.46
N CYS A 28 -2.60 1.49 32.83
CA CYS A 28 -3.56 0.50 33.32
C CYS A 28 -3.17 -0.05 34.70
N ILE A 29 -1.88 -0.26 34.99
CA ILE A 29 -1.41 -0.72 36.31
C ILE A 29 -1.62 0.36 37.38
N GLU A 30 -1.25 1.61 37.08
CA GLU A 30 -1.39 2.72 38.02
C GLU A 30 -2.86 2.98 38.37
N GLN A 31 -3.75 2.94 37.38
CA GLN A 31 -5.19 3.08 37.61
C GLN A 31 -5.75 1.91 38.43
N GLN A 32 -5.16 0.71 38.34
CA GLN A 32 -5.51 -0.41 39.23
C GLN A 32 -5.04 -0.16 40.66
N ARG A 33 -3.81 0.32 40.86
CA ARG A 33 -3.21 0.55 42.20
C ARG A 33 -3.84 1.70 42.98
N LEU A 34 -4.35 2.72 42.31
CA LEU A 34 -5.06 3.85 42.94
C LEU A 34 -6.46 3.48 43.47
N SER A 35 -6.90 2.23 43.30
CA SER A 35 -8.20 1.75 43.81
C SER A 35 -8.07 1.31 45.28
N GLU A 36 -8.94 1.84 46.16
CA GLU A 36 -9.04 1.37 47.55
C GLU A 36 -9.35 -0.14 47.62
N PRO A 37 -8.81 -0.88 48.61
CA PRO A 37 -9.03 -2.31 48.75
C PRO A 37 -10.50 -2.61 49.05
N GLY A 38 -11.27 -2.88 47.99
CA GLY A 38 -12.72 -3.08 48.03
C GLY A 38 -13.46 -2.64 46.75
N LEU A 39 -12.92 -1.66 45.99
CA LEU A 39 -13.49 -1.17 44.72
C LEU A 39 -12.91 -1.80 43.44
N ASP A 40 -11.95 -2.72 43.61
CA ASP A 40 -11.02 -3.24 42.59
C ASP A 40 -11.71 -3.79 41.32
N LYS A 41 -12.89 -4.41 41.45
CA LYS A 41 -13.64 -4.96 40.31
C LYS A 41 -14.40 -3.90 39.49
N ASN A 42 -14.87 -2.83 40.11
CA ASN A 42 -15.78 -1.86 39.48
C ASN A 42 -15.06 -0.84 38.56
N GLN A 43 -13.79 -0.53 38.82
CA GLN A 43 -13.01 0.36 37.93
C GLN A 43 -12.41 -0.39 36.74
N ILE A 44 -11.93 -1.63 36.95
CA ILE A 44 -11.43 -2.49 35.87
C ILE A 44 -12.52 -2.73 34.82
N GLN A 45 -13.76 -2.97 35.25
CA GLN A 45 -14.90 -3.10 34.34
C GLN A 45 -15.20 -1.82 33.54
N LYS A 46 -14.84 -0.63 34.03
CA LYS A 46 -15.05 0.65 33.31
C LYS A 46 -13.99 0.92 32.24
N ILE A 47 -12.75 0.47 32.46
CA ILE A 47 -11.61 0.75 31.56
C ILE A 47 -11.38 -0.41 30.58
N ALA A 48 -11.64 -1.65 30.98
CA ALA A 48 -11.44 -2.84 30.14
C ALA A 48 -12.10 -2.76 28.75
N PRO A 49 -13.35 -2.25 28.59
CA PRO A 49 -13.94 -2.07 27.25
C PRO A 49 -13.12 -1.14 26.35
N LYS A 50 -12.59 -0.05 26.91
CA LYS A 50 -11.81 0.95 26.15
C LYS A 50 -10.46 0.38 25.74
N ILE A 51 -9.81 -0.36 26.62
CA ILE A 51 -8.54 -1.03 26.30
C ILE A 51 -8.75 -2.14 25.28
N LEU A 52 -9.79 -2.96 25.45
CA LEU A 52 -10.11 -4.00 24.49
C LEU A 52 -10.44 -3.41 23.10
N GLN A 53 -11.14 -2.27 23.05
CA GLN A 53 -11.38 -1.52 21.81
C GLN A 53 -10.05 -1.04 21.20
N LEU A 54 -9.18 -0.41 22.00
CA LEU A 54 -7.86 0.03 21.54
C LEU A 54 -7.06 -1.14 20.97
N LEU A 55 -6.96 -2.26 21.69
CA LEU A 55 -6.24 -3.44 21.26
C LEU A 55 -6.84 -4.07 20.00
N THR A 56 -8.16 -4.11 19.90
CA THR A 56 -8.85 -4.63 18.72
C THR A 56 -8.54 -3.76 17.50
N GLU A 57 -8.71 -2.44 17.61
CA GLU A 57 -8.39 -1.51 16.51
C GLU A 57 -6.88 -1.55 16.16
N TRP A 58 -5.99 -1.65 17.15
CA TRP A 58 -4.54 -1.73 16.92
C TRP A 58 -4.13 -3.02 16.19
N THR A 59 -4.59 -4.17 16.67
CA THR A 59 -4.28 -5.48 16.06
C THR A 59 -4.94 -5.67 14.69
N GLU A 60 -6.07 -5.01 14.44
CA GLU A 60 -6.73 -5.03 13.14
C GLU A 60 -6.05 -4.12 12.12
N THR A 61 -5.69 -2.89 12.50
CA THR A 61 -5.15 -1.87 11.59
C THR A 61 -3.65 -2.01 11.39
N PHE A 62 -2.88 -2.33 12.43
CA PHE A 62 -1.41 -2.35 12.41
C PHE A 62 -0.84 -3.68 12.90
N PRO A 63 -1.15 -4.80 12.22
CA PRO A 63 -0.70 -6.11 12.65
C PRO A 63 0.84 -6.24 12.68
N TYR A 64 1.56 -5.51 11.82
CA TYR A 64 3.02 -5.57 11.74
C TYR A 64 3.72 -5.15 13.03
N ASP A 65 3.14 -4.24 13.82
CA ASP A 65 3.71 -3.82 15.11
C ASP A 65 3.90 -5.02 16.06
N PHE A 66 3.04 -6.03 15.94
CA PHE A 66 3.03 -7.22 16.79
C PHE A 66 4.02 -8.30 16.35
N ARG A 67 4.83 -8.05 15.31
CA ARG A 67 6.04 -8.85 15.02
C ARG A 67 7.17 -8.54 16.00
N ASP A 68 7.17 -7.36 16.62
CA ASP A 68 8.12 -7.01 17.66
C ASP A 68 7.82 -7.81 18.96
N GLU A 69 8.83 -8.49 19.48
CA GLU A 69 8.68 -9.34 20.68
C GLU A 69 8.26 -8.53 21.92
N ARG A 70 8.74 -7.28 22.05
CA ARG A 70 8.39 -6.38 23.16
C ARG A 70 6.92 -5.97 23.07
N MET A 71 6.45 -5.67 21.86
CA MET A 71 5.05 -5.37 21.60
C MET A 71 4.15 -6.57 21.94
N MET A 72 4.52 -7.76 21.47
CA MET A 72 3.77 -8.98 21.75
C MET A 72 3.76 -9.35 23.24
N LYS A 73 4.88 -9.13 23.95
CA LYS A 73 4.96 -9.31 25.40
C LYS A 73 3.99 -8.37 26.12
N ASN A 74 4.02 -7.08 25.81
CA ASN A 74 3.13 -6.10 26.44
C ASN A 74 1.66 -6.40 26.16
N LEU A 75 1.32 -6.84 24.94
CA LEU A 75 -0.04 -7.30 24.60
C LEU A 75 -0.47 -8.46 25.51
N LYS A 76 0.37 -9.50 25.66
CA LYS A 76 0.06 -10.68 26.49
C LYS A 76 -0.19 -10.29 27.94
N GLU A 77 0.64 -9.41 28.51
CA GLU A 77 0.49 -8.92 29.88
C GLU A 77 -0.84 -8.18 30.07
N LEU A 78 -1.20 -7.29 29.14
CA LEU A 78 -2.44 -6.50 29.22
C LEU A 78 -3.69 -7.36 29.06
N VAL A 79 -3.63 -8.30 28.11
CA VAL A 79 -4.71 -9.24 27.80
C VAL A 79 -4.98 -10.20 28.98
N GLN A 80 -3.92 -10.72 29.61
CA GLN A 80 -4.05 -11.60 30.78
C GLN A 80 -4.76 -10.91 31.95
N ARG A 81 -4.47 -9.61 32.17
CA ARG A 81 -5.11 -8.81 33.23
C ARG A 81 -6.58 -8.51 32.95
N ILE A 82 -6.96 -8.29 31.69
CA ILE A 82 -8.36 -8.05 31.31
C ILE A 82 -9.18 -9.35 31.45
N ALA A 83 -8.58 -10.49 31.16
CA ALA A 83 -9.25 -11.80 31.20
C ALA A 83 -9.41 -12.41 32.61
N SER A 84 -8.83 -11.80 33.65
CA SER A 84 -8.80 -12.38 35.01
C SER A 84 -10.09 -12.20 35.83
N GLY A 85 -11.14 -11.58 35.28
CA GLY A 85 -12.36 -11.25 36.04
C GLY A 85 -13.72 -11.54 35.39
N ASP A 86 -13.79 -11.81 34.07
CA ASP A 86 -15.06 -11.97 33.33
C ASP A 86 -14.93 -12.96 32.18
N GLU A 87 -15.89 -13.89 32.03
CA GLU A 87 -15.92 -14.86 30.94
C GLU A 87 -16.08 -14.20 29.56
N THR A 88 -16.81 -13.09 29.50
CA THR A 88 -17.03 -12.31 28.27
C THR A 88 -15.72 -11.70 27.78
N TYR A 89 -14.96 -11.07 28.67
CA TYR A 89 -13.66 -10.49 28.32
C TYR A 89 -12.66 -11.58 27.91
N ARG A 90 -12.70 -12.75 28.54
CA ARG A 90 -11.87 -13.90 28.15
C ARG A 90 -12.15 -14.35 26.71
N LYS A 91 -13.43 -14.49 26.32
CA LYS A 91 -13.81 -14.84 24.94
C LYS A 91 -13.36 -13.78 23.94
N ASN A 92 -13.56 -12.50 24.23
CA ASN A 92 -13.13 -11.40 23.36
C ASN A 92 -11.61 -11.36 23.19
N VAL A 93 -10.87 -11.58 24.27
CA VAL A 93 -9.41 -11.70 24.28
C VAL A 93 -8.93 -12.85 23.41
N GLN A 94 -9.57 -14.02 23.53
CA GLN A 94 -9.23 -15.19 22.71
C GLN A 94 -9.47 -14.91 21.23
N GLN A 95 -10.61 -14.29 20.90
CA GLN A 95 -10.93 -13.89 19.53
C GLN A 95 -9.92 -12.88 18.97
N LEU A 96 -9.53 -11.88 19.76
CA LEU A 96 -8.51 -10.89 19.38
C LEU A 96 -7.18 -11.57 19.05
N HIS A 97 -6.73 -12.47 19.93
CA HIS A 97 -5.47 -13.20 19.73
C HIS A 97 -5.52 -14.08 18.47
N GLN A 98 -6.62 -14.81 18.26
CA GLN A 98 -6.81 -15.64 17.06
C GLN A 98 -6.83 -14.80 15.78
N ASN A 99 -7.52 -13.65 15.79
CA ASN A 99 -7.57 -12.73 14.66
C ASN A 99 -6.19 -12.17 14.32
N LEU A 100 -5.41 -11.78 15.34
CA LEU A 100 -4.06 -11.27 15.16
C LEU A 100 -3.12 -12.33 14.56
N ILE A 101 -3.10 -13.54 15.11
CA ILE A 101 -2.29 -14.64 14.56
C ILE A 101 -2.68 -14.91 13.10
N ARG A 102 -3.97 -14.99 12.80
CA ARG A 102 -4.44 -15.21 11.42
C ARG A 102 -3.92 -14.12 10.47
N LYS A 103 -4.05 -12.84 10.85
CA LYS A 103 -3.53 -11.70 10.07
C LYS A 103 -2.02 -11.80 9.85
N LEU A 104 -1.25 -12.04 10.91
CA LEU A 104 0.21 -12.17 10.85
C LEU A 104 0.65 -13.33 9.94
N THR A 105 -0.08 -14.45 9.97
CA THR A 105 0.17 -15.59 9.08
C THR A 105 -0.10 -15.22 7.63
N THR A 106 -1.25 -14.61 7.33
CA THR A 106 -1.61 -14.18 5.96
C THR A 106 -0.56 -13.21 5.39
N VAL A 107 -0.15 -12.23 6.19
CA VAL A 107 0.88 -11.26 5.79
C VAL A 107 2.22 -11.94 5.52
N SER A 108 2.67 -12.84 6.41
CA SER A 108 3.94 -13.55 6.22
C SER A 108 3.92 -14.45 4.98
N GLN A 109 2.79 -15.10 4.68
CA GLN A 109 2.61 -15.89 3.46
C GLN A 109 2.71 -15.04 2.21
N TYR A 110 2.10 -13.85 2.22
CA TYR A 110 2.17 -12.92 1.10
C TYR A 110 3.60 -12.45 0.82
N GLU A 111 4.35 -12.08 1.87
CA GLU A 111 5.77 -11.72 1.74
C GLU A 111 6.61 -12.87 1.16
N GLU A 112 6.34 -14.11 1.56
CA GLU A 112 7.01 -15.29 1.01
C GLU A 112 6.71 -15.49 -0.48
N VAL A 113 5.46 -15.27 -0.89
CA VAL A 113 5.05 -15.30 -2.30
C VAL A 113 5.78 -14.22 -3.10
N LEU A 114 5.83 -12.98 -2.60
CA LEU A 114 6.57 -11.89 -3.25
C LEU A 114 8.06 -12.21 -3.38
N ALA A 115 8.68 -12.77 -2.33
CA ALA A 115 10.08 -13.17 -2.35
C ALA A 115 10.35 -14.25 -3.42
N LYS A 116 9.47 -15.26 -3.54
CA LYS A 116 9.56 -16.30 -4.57
C LYS A 116 9.43 -15.73 -5.98
N ILE A 117 8.50 -14.81 -6.20
CA ILE A 117 8.33 -14.13 -7.50
C ILE A 117 9.59 -13.36 -7.88
N ASN A 118 10.19 -12.63 -6.93
CA ASN A 118 11.40 -11.84 -7.18
C ASN A 118 12.63 -12.73 -7.41
N ALA A 119 12.77 -13.83 -6.67
CA ALA A 119 13.83 -14.83 -6.91
C ALA A 119 13.71 -15.43 -8.33
N THR A 120 12.51 -15.88 -8.70
CA THR A 120 12.24 -16.43 -10.04
C THR A 120 12.55 -15.42 -11.14
N SER A 121 12.20 -14.14 -10.94
CA SER A 121 12.52 -13.07 -11.89
C SER A 121 14.03 -12.87 -12.05
N THR A 122 14.79 -12.95 -10.95
CA THR A 122 16.25 -12.80 -10.96
C THR A 122 16.90 -13.95 -11.73
N ASP A 123 16.46 -15.18 -11.48
CA ASP A 123 16.93 -16.37 -12.20
C ASP A 123 16.65 -16.26 -13.70
N CYS A 124 15.43 -15.86 -14.09
CA CYS A 124 15.07 -15.66 -15.50
C CYS A 124 15.96 -14.60 -16.19
N ILE A 125 16.33 -13.51 -15.50
CA ILE A 125 17.25 -12.50 -16.06
C ILE A 125 18.63 -13.10 -16.32
N THR A 126 19.14 -13.96 -15.42
CA THR A 126 20.44 -14.62 -15.64
C THR A 126 20.40 -15.54 -16.86
N VAL A 127 19.30 -16.26 -17.08
CA VAL A 127 19.09 -17.12 -18.25
C VAL A 127 18.99 -16.29 -19.53
N LEU A 128 18.24 -15.19 -19.53
CA LEU A 128 18.10 -14.31 -20.71
C LEU A 128 19.43 -13.71 -21.19
N LYS A 129 20.36 -13.42 -20.27
CA LYS A 129 21.72 -12.96 -20.62
C LYS A 129 22.55 -14.02 -21.37
N THR A 130 22.25 -15.30 -21.17
CA THR A 130 23.00 -16.42 -21.77
C THR A 130 22.32 -17.01 -23.01
N LYS A 131 20.99 -16.98 -23.10
CA LYS A 131 20.19 -17.47 -24.24
C LYS A 131 18.99 -16.55 -24.55
N PRO A 132 19.17 -15.48 -25.35
CA PRO A 132 18.16 -14.43 -25.50
C PRO A 132 16.92 -14.78 -26.35
N GLN A 133 16.93 -15.85 -27.17
CA GLN A 133 15.94 -15.99 -28.27
C GLN A 133 14.94 -17.16 -28.17
N SER A 134 15.09 -18.13 -27.24
CA SER A 134 14.30 -19.37 -27.29
C SER A 134 13.16 -19.50 -26.27
N ILE A 135 12.94 -18.52 -25.38
CA ILE A 135 12.04 -18.69 -24.20
C ILE A 135 10.94 -17.61 -24.09
N GLN A 136 11.02 -16.49 -24.82
CA GLN A 136 10.04 -15.41 -24.64
C GLN A 136 8.72 -15.69 -25.37
N ARG A 137 7.65 -15.87 -24.59
CA ARG A 137 6.26 -15.76 -25.07
C ARG A 137 5.88 -14.28 -25.02
N ASP A 138 5.43 -13.74 -26.14
CA ASP A 138 4.91 -12.38 -26.18
C ASP A 138 3.58 -12.26 -25.41
N ILE A 139 3.29 -11.07 -24.88
CA ILE A 139 2.13 -10.83 -24.02
C ILE A 139 0.80 -11.15 -24.72
N ILE A 140 0.71 -10.91 -26.04
CA ILE A 140 -0.50 -11.14 -26.81
C ILE A 140 -0.76 -12.66 -26.96
N THR A 141 0.29 -13.47 -27.05
CA THR A 141 0.16 -14.93 -27.01
C THR A 141 -0.29 -15.44 -25.63
N VAL A 142 0.10 -14.76 -24.54
CA VAL A 142 -0.33 -15.13 -23.19
C VAL A 142 -1.77 -14.70 -22.92
N CYS A 143 -2.14 -13.49 -23.33
CA CYS A 143 -3.47 -12.92 -23.18
C CYS A 143 -3.81 -12.08 -24.41
N ASN A 144 -4.61 -12.63 -25.33
CA ASN A 144 -4.95 -11.94 -26.57
C ASN A 144 -6.05 -10.88 -26.41
N ASP A 145 -6.80 -10.93 -25.31
CA ASP A 145 -7.89 -10.01 -25.02
C ASP A 145 -7.39 -8.84 -24.14
N PRO A 146 -7.37 -7.59 -24.65
CA PRO A 146 -6.90 -6.45 -23.88
C PRO A 146 -7.77 -6.15 -22.64
N TYR A 147 -9.07 -6.50 -22.68
CA TYR A 147 -9.96 -6.30 -21.54
C TYR A 147 -9.62 -7.26 -20.40
N ALA A 148 -9.43 -8.55 -20.72
CA ALA A 148 -8.96 -9.53 -19.75
C ALA A 148 -7.60 -9.15 -19.14
N LEU A 149 -6.65 -8.63 -19.94
CA LEU A 149 -5.37 -8.18 -19.38
C LEU A 149 -5.56 -7.00 -18.42
N ALA A 150 -6.40 -6.02 -18.75
CA ALA A 150 -6.70 -4.89 -17.85
C ALA A 150 -7.33 -5.35 -16.53
N GLU A 151 -8.20 -6.36 -16.57
CA GLU A 151 -8.78 -6.97 -15.36
C GLU A 151 -7.71 -7.68 -14.52
N GLN A 152 -6.81 -8.47 -15.13
CA GLN A 152 -5.72 -9.13 -14.41
C GLN A 152 -4.75 -8.12 -13.78
N LEU A 153 -4.38 -7.06 -14.51
CA LEU A 153 -3.58 -5.96 -13.95
C LEU A 153 -4.29 -5.33 -12.75
N THR A 154 -5.59 -5.09 -12.86
CA THR A 154 -6.40 -4.55 -11.75
C THR A 154 -6.42 -5.49 -10.54
N HIS A 155 -6.54 -6.80 -10.74
CA HIS A 155 -6.46 -7.76 -9.64
C HIS A 155 -5.10 -7.72 -8.93
N ILE A 156 -4.01 -7.67 -9.68
CA ILE A 156 -2.65 -7.56 -9.11
C ILE A 156 -2.49 -6.25 -8.32
N GLU A 157 -3.00 -5.14 -8.86
CA GLU A 157 -2.96 -3.83 -8.20
C GLU A 157 -3.73 -3.84 -6.87
N LEU A 158 -4.97 -4.37 -6.87
CA LEU A 158 -5.79 -4.47 -5.66
C LEU A 158 -5.18 -5.40 -4.61
N GLU A 159 -4.62 -6.54 -5.04
CA GLU A 159 -3.91 -7.45 -4.14
C GLU A 159 -2.74 -6.73 -3.48
N ARG A 160 -1.85 -6.09 -4.25
CA ARG A 160 -0.68 -5.38 -3.72
C ARG A 160 -1.07 -4.23 -2.79
N LEU A 161 -2.03 -3.41 -3.19
CA LEU A 161 -2.53 -2.30 -2.36
C LEU A 161 -3.08 -2.78 -1.02
N ASN A 162 -3.76 -3.94 -0.98
CA ASN A 162 -4.36 -4.48 0.24
C ASN A 162 -3.32 -4.89 1.31
N TYR A 163 -2.04 -5.03 0.93
CA TYR A 163 -0.96 -5.35 1.87
C TYR A 163 -0.12 -4.14 2.30
N ILE A 164 -0.32 -2.96 1.70
CA ILE A 164 0.38 -1.74 2.11
C ILE A 164 -0.27 -1.20 3.38
N GLY A 165 0.49 -1.22 4.48
CA GLY A 165 0.06 -0.64 5.75
C GLY A 165 0.06 0.90 5.73
N PRO A 166 -0.92 1.60 6.33
CA PRO A 166 -0.87 3.06 6.51
C PRO A 166 0.42 3.54 7.19
N GLU A 167 0.97 2.74 8.08
CA GLU A 167 2.24 2.96 8.77
C GLU A 167 3.44 3.02 7.82
N GLU A 168 3.40 2.32 6.67
CA GLU A 168 4.48 2.33 5.69
C GLU A 168 4.61 3.72 5.05
N PHE A 169 3.50 4.43 4.85
CA PHE A 169 3.53 5.80 4.34
C PHE A 169 4.22 6.75 5.32
N ILE A 170 3.85 6.69 6.61
CA ILE A 170 4.51 7.51 7.64
C ILE A 170 6.01 7.21 7.67
N GLN A 171 6.39 5.93 7.70
CA GLN A 171 7.78 5.51 7.73
C GLN A 171 8.57 5.94 6.50
N ALA A 172 7.93 6.01 5.33
CA ALA A 172 8.56 6.51 4.11
C ALA A 172 8.87 8.02 4.15
N PHE A 173 8.16 8.80 4.99
CA PHE A 173 8.30 10.25 5.07
C PHE A 173 9.08 10.75 6.28
N VAL A 174 9.34 9.91 7.29
CA VAL A 174 10.12 10.35 8.44
C VAL A 174 11.55 10.67 8.01
N GLN A 175 11.91 11.96 8.05
CA GLN A 175 13.26 12.42 7.82
C GLN A 175 14.20 11.88 8.91
N LYS A 176 15.39 11.44 8.51
CA LYS A 176 16.48 11.18 9.47
C LYS A 176 16.97 12.54 9.97
N ASP A 177 16.72 12.85 11.24
CA ASP A 177 17.31 14.02 11.88
C ASP A 177 18.85 13.91 11.81
N PRO A 178 19.57 14.87 11.19
CA PRO A 178 21.03 14.84 11.11
C PRO A 178 21.74 14.93 12.47
N LEU A 179 21.03 15.35 13.54
CA LEU A 179 21.58 15.55 14.88
C LEU A 179 21.43 14.33 15.80
N ASP A 180 20.67 13.31 15.40
CA ASP A 180 20.62 12.03 16.10
C ASP A 180 21.87 11.20 15.77
N ASN A 181 22.91 11.38 16.58
CA ASN A 181 24.13 10.56 16.59
C ASN A 181 23.87 9.11 17.03
N ASP A 182 22.65 8.79 17.45
CA ASP A 182 22.27 7.41 17.68
C ASP A 182 21.93 6.77 16.34
N LYS A 183 22.63 5.68 16.00
CA LYS A 183 22.36 4.84 14.81
C LYS A 183 20.98 4.14 14.87
N SER A 184 20.05 4.64 15.68
CA SER A 184 18.77 4.04 16.02
C SER A 184 17.57 4.65 15.26
N CYS A 185 17.73 5.79 14.59
CA CYS A 185 16.62 6.39 13.86
C CYS A 185 16.48 5.74 12.46
N TYR A 186 15.68 4.66 12.42
CA TYR A 186 15.14 4.00 11.21
C TYR A 186 16.14 3.16 10.38
N GLY A 187 16.82 2.23 11.05
CA GLY A 187 17.86 1.36 10.46
C GLY A 187 17.45 -0.04 10.00
N ASP A 188 16.18 -0.31 9.69
CA ASP A 188 15.79 -1.60 9.07
C ASP A 188 15.12 -1.36 7.72
N GLN A 189 15.80 -1.76 6.64
CA GLN A 189 15.31 -1.80 5.25
C GLN A 189 14.03 -2.62 5.03
N LYS A 190 13.43 -3.19 6.09
CA LYS A 190 12.24 -4.05 6.03
C LYS A 190 10.92 -3.33 6.28
N LYS A 191 10.93 -2.04 6.61
CA LYS A 191 9.75 -1.34 7.14
C LYS A 191 8.76 -0.84 6.08
N THR A 192 9.20 -0.62 4.85
CA THR A 192 8.39 -0.14 3.70
C THR A 192 8.26 -1.16 2.57
N GLY A 193 8.39 -2.46 2.89
CA GLY A 193 8.56 -3.52 1.90
C GLY A 193 7.42 -3.64 0.89
N ASN A 194 6.16 -3.49 1.32
CA ASN A 194 5.02 -3.60 0.38
C ASN A 194 4.87 -2.32 -0.43
N LEU A 195 5.09 -1.16 0.21
CA LEU A 195 5.09 0.13 -0.47
C LEU A 195 6.12 0.16 -1.60
N GLU A 196 7.36 -0.24 -1.32
CA GLU A 196 8.44 -0.33 -2.32
C GLU A 196 8.14 -1.35 -3.40
N ALA A 197 7.63 -2.54 -3.02
CA ALA A 197 7.24 -3.57 -3.98
C ALA A 197 6.12 -3.09 -4.93
N TYR A 198 5.25 -2.19 -4.47
CA TYR A 198 4.18 -1.62 -5.28
C TYR A 198 4.68 -0.50 -6.20
N VAL A 199 5.63 0.32 -5.76
CA VAL A 199 6.36 1.26 -6.63
C VAL A 199 7.13 0.51 -7.71
N GLU A 200 7.81 -0.58 -7.33
CA GLU A 200 8.56 -1.41 -8.29
C GLU A 200 7.62 -2.10 -9.28
N TRP A 201 6.41 -2.50 -8.87
CA TRP A 201 5.39 -3.02 -9.77
C TRP A 201 5.04 -2.04 -10.90
N PHE A 202 4.85 -0.76 -10.57
CA PHE A 202 4.61 0.29 -11.57
C PHE A 202 5.74 0.33 -12.61
N ASN A 203 7.00 0.37 -12.15
CA ASN A 203 8.17 0.42 -13.03
C ASN A 203 8.25 -0.83 -13.92
N ARG A 204 8.05 -2.01 -13.33
CA ARG A 204 8.06 -3.29 -14.06
C ARG A 204 7.00 -3.33 -15.15
N LEU A 205 5.78 -2.83 -14.89
CA LEU A 205 4.73 -2.76 -15.89
C LEU A 205 5.11 -1.79 -17.04
N SER A 206 5.65 -0.61 -16.72
CA SER A 206 6.13 0.33 -17.75
C SER A 206 7.25 -0.27 -18.62
N TYR A 207 8.21 -0.95 -18.01
CA TYR A 207 9.29 -1.62 -18.73
C TYR A 207 8.80 -2.82 -19.55
N LEU A 208 7.83 -3.58 -19.05
CA LEU A 208 7.20 -4.67 -19.79
C LEU A 208 6.57 -4.13 -21.07
N VAL A 209 5.76 -3.07 -20.98
CA VAL A 209 5.11 -2.43 -22.14
C VAL A 209 6.16 -2.00 -23.17
N ALA A 210 7.21 -1.29 -22.74
CA ALA A 210 8.26 -0.85 -23.63
C ALA A 210 9.00 -2.03 -24.29
N THR A 211 9.28 -3.08 -23.51
CA THR A 211 9.95 -4.30 -23.99
C THR A 211 9.08 -5.00 -25.04
N GLU A 212 7.83 -5.31 -24.73
CA GLU A 212 6.89 -5.99 -25.64
C GLU A 212 6.70 -5.22 -26.96
N ILE A 213 6.69 -3.89 -26.93
CA ILE A 213 6.62 -3.07 -28.15
C ILE A 213 7.92 -3.15 -28.97
N CYS A 214 9.08 -3.18 -28.31
CA CYS A 214 10.39 -3.20 -28.97
C CYS A 214 10.79 -4.60 -29.47
N MET A 215 10.24 -5.67 -28.91
CA MET A 215 10.57 -7.05 -29.22
C MET A 215 10.30 -7.45 -30.70
N PRO A 216 9.14 -7.12 -31.32
CA PRO A 216 8.90 -7.50 -32.70
C PRO A 216 9.80 -6.78 -33.71
N VAL A 217 10.48 -7.55 -34.57
CA VAL A 217 11.36 -7.02 -35.63
C VAL A 217 10.58 -6.21 -36.68
N LYS A 218 9.37 -6.65 -37.04
CA LYS A 218 8.55 -6.01 -38.09
C LYS A 218 7.73 -4.85 -37.52
N LYS A 219 7.84 -3.66 -38.13
CA LYS A 219 7.09 -2.45 -37.73
C LYS A 219 5.57 -2.63 -37.67
N LYS A 220 4.99 -3.44 -38.56
CA LYS A 220 3.55 -3.78 -38.55
C LYS A 220 3.17 -4.55 -37.29
N HIS A 221 4.03 -5.45 -36.82
CA HIS A 221 3.76 -6.21 -35.59
C HIS A 221 3.89 -5.32 -34.36
N ARG A 222 4.91 -4.45 -34.30
CA ARG A 222 5.02 -3.45 -33.23
C ARG A 222 3.80 -2.54 -33.14
N ALA A 223 3.27 -2.08 -34.28
CA ALA A 223 2.05 -1.27 -34.31
C ALA A 223 0.86 -2.00 -33.68
N ARG A 224 0.68 -3.30 -33.94
CA ARG A 224 -0.37 -4.11 -33.29
C ARG A 224 -0.18 -4.21 -31.77
N VAL A 225 1.05 -4.33 -31.29
CA VAL A 225 1.34 -4.36 -29.84
C VAL A 225 1.03 -3.02 -29.18
N ILE A 226 1.35 -1.91 -29.85
CA ILE A 226 0.97 -0.57 -29.38
C ILE A 226 -0.55 -0.44 -29.32
N GLU A 227 -1.27 -0.78 -30.39
CA GLU A 227 -2.74 -0.73 -30.42
C GLU A 227 -3.38 -1.61 -29.35
N TYR A 228 -2.82 -2.81 -29.10
CA TYR A 228 -3.24 -3.68 -28.01
C TYR A 228 -3.09 -2.98 -26.64
N PHE A 229 -1.92 -2.41 -26.32
CA PHE A 229 -1.73 -1.72 -25.04
C PHE A 229 -2.55 -0.44 -24.91
N ILE A 230 -2.87 0.25 -26.01
CA ILE A 230 -3.82 1.38 -26.00
C ILE A 230 -5.21 0.90 -25.55
N ASP A 231 -5.67 -0.24 -26.04
CA ASP A 231 -6.96 -0.82 -25.64
C ASP A 231 -6.93 -1.30 -24.17
N VAL A 232 -5.82 -1.88 -23.71
CA VAL A 232 -5.61 -2.24 -22.28
C VAL A 232 -5.67 -0.98 -21.40
N ALA A 233 -4.93 0.07 -21.77
CA ALA A 233 -4.89 1.34 -21.03
C ALA A 233 -6.28 1.99 -20.96
N ARG A 234 -7.01 1.99 -22.07
CA ARG A 234 -8.38 2.49 -22.11
C ARG A 234 -9.28 1.72 -21.15
N GLU A 235 -9.13 0.41 -21.08
CA GLU A 235 -9.93 -0.39 -20.14
C GLU A 235 -9.50 -0.17 -18.68
N CYS A 236 -8.21 0.02 -18.40
CA CYS A 236 -7.76 0.47 -17.09
C CYS A 236 -8.43 1.80 -16.68
N PHE A 237 -8.56 2.78 -17.60
CA PHE A 237 -9.29 4.01 -17.34
C PHE A 237 -10.77 3.77 -17.02
N ASN A 238 -11.45 2.91 -17.80
CA ASN A 238 -12.86 2.57 -17.59
C ASN A 238 -13.12 1.92 -16.23
N ILE A 239 -12.24 0.99 -15.82
CA ILE A 239 -12.30 0.30 -14.53
C ILE A 239 -12.05 1.27 -13.36
N GLY A 240 -11.29 2.35 -13.58
CA GLY A 240 -10.79 3.23 -12.51
C GLY A 240 -9.41 2.83 -12.00
N ASN A 241 -8.66 2.04 -12.78
CA ASN A 241 -7.27 1.68 -12.53
C ASN A 241 -6.32 2.70 -13.17
N PHE A 242 -6.13 3.83 -12.48
CA PHE A 242 -5.28 4.92 -12.98
C PHE A 242 -3.79 4.62 -12.84
N ASN A 243 -3.39 3.75 -11.90
CA ASN A 243 -1.99 3.38 -11.73
C ASN A 243 -1.45 2.58 -12.91
N SER A 244 -2.12 1.49 -13.31
CA SER A 244 -1.73 0.70 -14.47
C SER A 244 -1.86 1.50 -15.78
N LEU A 245 -2.91 2.33 -15.91
CA LEU A 245 -3.05 3.27 -17.04
C LEU A 245 -1.80 4.13 -17.19
N MET A 246 -1.39 4.80 -16.10
CA MET A 246 -0.22 5.67 -16.12
C MET A 246 1.07 4.88 -16.39
N ALA A 247 1.20 3.67 -15.85
CA ALA A 247 2.34 2.80 -16.12
C ALA A 247 2.45 2.42 -17.61
N ILE A 248 1.32 2.12 -18.25
CA ILE A 248 1.26 1.78 -19.68
C ILE A 248 1.60 2.99 -20.56
N ILE A 249 1.02 4.17 -20.27
CA ILE A 249 1.39 5.42 -20.96
C ILE A 249 2.88 5.72 -20.79
N SER A 250 3.40 5.59 -19.56
CA SER A 250 4.81 5.81 -19.26
C SER A 250 5.72 4.89 -20.08
N GLY A 251 5.36 3.60 -20.22
CA GLY A 251 6.07 2.64 -21.06
C GLY A 251 6.09 3.04 -22.54
N MET A 252 4.96 3.52 -23.09
CA MET A 252 4.88 4.00 -24.48
C MET A 252 5.67 5.30 -24.72
N ASN A 253 5.81 6.13 -23.69
CA ASN A 253 6.55 7.39 -23.76
C ASN A 253 8.06 7.26 -23.54
N MET A 254 8.54 6.09 -23.11
CA MET A 254 9.97 5.81 -23.00
C MET A 254 10.68 5.98 -24.35
N SER A 255 11.91 6.51 -24.31
CA SER A 255 12.72 6.81 -25.50
C SER A 255 12.80 5.66 -26.53
N PRO A 256 12.98 4.37 -26.16
CA PRO A 256 13.02 3.28 -27.12
C PRO A 256 11.74 3.12 -27.96
N VAL A 257 10.58 3.51 -27.42
CA VAL A 257 9.27 3.41 -28.07
C VAL A 257 8.90 4.70 -28.79
N SER A 258 8.97 5.85 -28.11
CA SER A 258 8.55 7.16 -28.66
C SER A 258 9.37 7.62 -29.88
N ARG A 259 10.59 7.11 -30.04
CA ARG A 259 11.44 7.35 -31.21
C ARG A 259 11.08 6.54 -32.45
N LEU A 260 10.20 5.53 -32.36
CA LEU A 260 9.84 4.63 -33.47
C LEU A 260 8.88 5.28 -34.48
N LYS A 261 9.25 6.41 -35.07
CA LYS A 261 8.36 7.23 -35.92
C LYS A 261 7.68 6.45 -37.06
N LYS A 262 8.41 5.52 -37.69
CA LYS A 262 7.89 4.65 -38.76
C LYS A 262 6.85 3.62 -38.27
N THR A 263 6.87 3.26 -36.99
CA THR A 263 5.87 2.40 -36.36
C THR A 263 4.66 3.22 -35.95
N TRP A 264 4.86 4.37 -35.29
CA TRP A 264 3.78 5.28 -34.90
C TRP A 264 2.94 5.77 -36.07
N ALA A 265 3.55 6.01 -37.23
CA ALA A 265 2.82 6.32 -38.47
C ALA A 265 1.86 5.20 -38.97
N LYS A 266 1.84 4.04 -38.31
CA LYS A 266 0.92 2.92 -38.60
C LYS A 266 -0.11 2.69 -37.50
N VAL A 267 0.01 3.40 -36.37
CA VAL A 267 -0.88 3.27 -35.21
C VAL A 267 -1.98 4.31 -35.35
N LYS A 268 -3.22 3.95 -35.00
CA LYS A 268 -4.29 4.94 -34.80
C LYS A 268 -4.13 5.59 -33.43
N THR A 269 -3.64 6.83 -33.39
CA THR A 269 -3.26 7.48 -32.12
C THR A 269 -4.40 8.16 -31.38
N ASP A 270 -5.55 8.41 -32.02
CA ASP A 270 -6.66 9.17 -31.41
C ASP A 270 -7.02 8.73 -29.98
N LYS A 271 -7.11 7.42 -29.74
CA LYS A 271 -7.38 6.86 -28.40
C LYS A 271 -6.22 7.12 -27.42
N PHE A 272 -4.98 7.00 -27.88
CA PHE A 272 -3.80 7.24 -27.08
C PHE A 272 -3.69 8.71 -26.70
N ASP A 273 -3.88 9.62 -27.67
CA ASP A 273 -3.82 11.07 -27.47
C ASP A 273 -4.87 11.52 -26.42
N ILE A 274 -6.07 10.91 -26.42
CA ILE A 274 -7.10 11.14 -25.39
C ILE A 274 -6.61 10.67 -24.01
N LEU A 275 -6.02 9.46 -23.92
CA LEU A 275 -5.54 8.92 -22.65
C LEU A 275 -4.37 9.74 -22.09
N GLU A 276 -3.44 10.18 -22.94
CA GLU A 276 -2.37 11.11 -22.55
C GLU A 276 -2.95 12.42 -22.02
N HIS A 277 -3.94 12.99 -22.70
CA HIS A 277 -4.61 14.21 -22.24
C HIS A 277 -5.30 14.03 -20.87
N GLN A 278 -5.89 12.86 -20.60
CA GLN A 278 -6.49 12.57 -19.29
C GLN A 278 -5.45 12.48 -18.17
N MET A 279 -4.24 12.02 -18.48
CA MET A 279 -3.15 11.83 -17.51
C MET A 279 -2.09 12.94 -17.54
N ASP A 280 -2.38 14.03 -18.25
CA ASP A 280 -1.45 15.14 -18.44
C ASP A 280 -1.11 15.83 -17.09
N PRO A 281 0.18 16.13 -16.83
CA PRO A 281 0.62 16.72 -15.57
C PRO A 281 0.25 18.20 -15.39
N SER A 282 -0.21 18.90 -16.45
CA SER A 282 -0.55 20.32 -16.40
C SER A 282 -1.64 20.60 -15.38
N GLY A 283 -1.56 21.79 -14.75
CA GLY A 283 -2.52 22.18 -13.71
C GLY A 283 -2.52 21.24 -12.51
N ASN A 284 -1.37 20.64 -12.16
CA ASN A 284 -1.23 19.62 -11.12
C ASN A 284 -2.15 18.41 -11.38
N PHE A 285 -2.07 17.86 -12.59
CA PHE A 285 -2.89 16.73 -13.03
C PHE A 285 -4.40 17.02 -12.99
N TYR A 286 -4.82 18.19 -13.49
CA TYR A 286 -6.23 18.65 -13.38
C TYR A 286 -7.24 17.66 -13.97
N ASN A 287 -6.97 17.15 -15.17
CA ASN A 287 -7.85 16.20 -15.87
C ASN A 287 -7.95 14.88 -15.10
N TYR A 288 -6.80 14.31 -14.74
CA TYR A 288 -6.73 13.10 -13.92
C TYR A 288 -7.49 13.26 -12.60
N ARG A 289 -7.31 14.38 -11.88
CA ARG A 289 -8.02 14.63 -10.61
C ARG A 289 -9.53 14.72 -10.81
N THR A 290 -9.98 15.25 -11.95
CA THR A 290 -11.40 15.26 -12.31
C THR A 290 -11.91 13.85 -12.58
N ALA A 291 -11.18 13.04 -13.34
CA ALA A 291 -11.52 11.64 -13.59
C ALA A 291 -11.53 10.80 -12.29
N LEU A 292 -10.56 11.03 -11.40
CA LEU A 292 -10.47 10.39 -10.09
C LEU A 292 -11.68 10.73 -9.21
N ARG A 293 -12.11 12.01 -9.16
CA ARG A 293 -13.33 12.40 -8.44
C ARG A 293 -14.57 11.71 -9.01
N GLY A 294 -14.68 11.63 -10.34
CA GLY A 294 -15.75 10.88 -11.00
C GLY A 294 -15.76 9.41 -10.60
N ALA A 295 -14.59 8.76 -10.60
CA ALA A 295 -14.45 7.36 -10.17
C ALA A 295 -14.83 7.15 -8.68
N ALA A 296 -14.41 8.06 -7.80
CA ALA A 296 -14.76 8.02 -6.38
C ALA A 296 -16.28 8.18 -6.16
N GLN A 297 -16.94 9.04 -6.95
CA GLN A 297 -18.39 9.20 -6.91
C GLN A 297 -19.09 7.92 -7.40
N ARG A 298 -18.65 7.33 -8.52
CA ARG A 298 -19.19 6.05 -9.01
C ARG A 298 -19.06 4.95 -7.95
N SER A 299 -17.90 4.85 -7.29
CA SER A 299 -17.66 3.86 -6.25
C SER A 299 -18.59 4.02 -5.05
N SER A 300 -18.95 5.26 -4.71
CA SER A 300 -19.82 5.56 -3.57
C SER A 300 -21.28 5.14 -3.83
N THR A 301 -21.72 5.13 -5.09
CA THR A 301 -23.07 4.73 -5.52
C THR A 301 -23.09 3.37 -6.24
N ALA A 302 -22.03 2.57 -6.10
CA ALA A 302 -21.83 1.34 -6.86
C ALA A 302 -22.74 0.19 -6.41
N HIS A 303 -23.34 -0.49 -7.39
CA HIS A 303 -24.17 -1.69 -7.17
C HIS A 303 -23.41 -2.98 -7.51
N SER A 304 -22.27 -2.86 -8.20
CA SER A 304 -21.39 -3.96 -8.54
C SER A 304 -19.99 -3.78 -7.94
N ASN A 305 -19.26 -4.90 -7.78
CA ASN A 305 -17.87 -4.85 -7.30
C ASN A 305 -16.94 -4.12 -8.30
N ARG A 306 -17.24 -4.18 -9.61
CA ARG A 306 -16.45 -3.49 -10.64
C ARG A 306 -16.52 -1.97 -10.47
N GLU A 307 -17.71 -1.44 -10.23
CA GLU A 307 -17.93 0.00 -10.07
C GLU A 307 -17.29 0.58 -8.80
N ARG A 308 -16.96 -0.26 -7.81
CA ARG A 308 -16.27 0.13 -6.57
C ARG A 308 -14.76 0.34 -6.75
N ILE A 309 -14.19 -0.07 -7.88
CA ILE A 309 -12.75 -0.05 -8.07
C ILE A 309 -12.29 1.38 -8.33
N VAL A 310 -11.38 1.85 -7.49
CA VAL A 310 -10.64 3.11 -7.67
C VAL A 310 -9.20 2.87 -7.22
N ILE A 311 -8.29 2.80 -8.19
CA ILE A 311 -6.85 2.71 -7.93
C ILE A 311 -6.23 4.02 -8.41
N PRO A 312 -5.80 4.92 -7.50
CA PRO A 312 -5.24 6.21 -7.87
C PRO A 312 -3.87 6.05 -8.54
N PHE A 313 -3.41 7.08 -9.26
CA PHE A 313 -2.04 7.15 -9.70
C PHE A 313 -1.14 7.30 -8.46
N PHE A 314 -0.46 6.21 -8.10
CA PHE A 314 0.08 6.05 -6.76
C PHE A 314 1.22 7.01 -6.45
N SER A 315 2.09 7.29 -7.42
CA SER A 315 3.19 8.24 -7.22
C SER A 315 2.70 9.66 -6.92
N LEU A 316 1.59 10.09 -7.53
CA LEU A 316 0.98 11.38 -7.21
C LEU A 316 0.32 11.37 -5.84
N LEU A 317 -0.32 10.26 -5.45
CA LEU A 317 -0.87 10.09 -4.11
C LEU A 317 0.22 10.19 -3.03
N ILE A 318 1.33 9.45 -3.18
CA ILE A 318 2.48 9.53 -2.26
C ILE A 318 3.00 10.96 -2.20
N LYS A 319 3.17 11.61 -3.35
CA LYS A 319 3.65 13.00 -3.43
C LYS A 319 2.73 13.95 -2.66
N ASP A 320 1.41 13.83 -2.83
CA ASP A 320 0.43 14.65 -2.12
C ASP A 320 0.51 14.41 -0.60
N ILE A 321 0.59 13.15 -0.14
CA ILE A 321 0.72 12.84 1.30
C ILE A 321 2.03 13.37 1.87
N TYR A 322 3.13 13.25 1.13
CA TYR A 322 4.43 13.79 1.53
C TYR A 322 4.37 15.31 1.74
N PHE A 323 3.80 16.06 0.79
CA PHE A 323 3.69 17.52 0.93
C PHE A 323 2.77 17.93 2.08
N LEU A 324 1.69 17.17 2.34
CA LEU A 324 0.86 17.39 3.51
C LEU A 324 1.68 17.22 4.80
N ASN A 325 2.45 16.14 4.91
CA ASN A 325 3.32 15.88 6.07
C ASN A 325 4.37 16.99 6.26
N GLU A 326 5.06 17.42 5.20
CA GLU A 326 6.07 18.49 5.27
C GLU A 326 5.48 19.85 5.62
N SER A 327 4.24 20.12 5.21
CA SER A 327 3.58 21.40 5.48
C SER A 327 3.11 21.57 6.92
N CYS A 328 3.02 20.48 7.68
CA CYS A 328 2.51 20.48 9.05
C CYS A 328 3.66 20.36 10.07
N ALA A 329 3.74 21.30 11.01
CA ALA A 329 4.70 21.19 12.11
C ALA A 329 4.30 20.02 13.03
N ASN A 330 5.25 19.14 13.35
CA ASN A 330 5.02 18.01 14.27
C ASN A 330 4.74 18.46 15.72
N ARG A 331 5.18 19.66 16.11
CA ARG A 331 4.96 20.23 17.44
C ARG A 331 4.46 21.65 17.34
N LEU A 332 3.59 22.01 18.28
CA LEU A 332 3.16 23.38 18.51
C LEU A 332 4.29 24.18 19.20
N PRO A 333 4.26 25.53 19.16
CA PRO A 333 5.28 26.37 19.81
C PRO A 333 5.44 26.14 21.32
N ASN A 334 4.44 25.57 21.98
CA ASN A 334 4.46 25.19 23.40
C ASN A 334 5.11 23.81 23.67
N GLY A 335 5.62 23.13 22.64
CA GLY A 335 6.24 21.81 22.74
C GLY A 335 5.29 20.62 22.71
N HIS A 336 3.96 20.85 22.74
CA HIS A 336 2.97 19.79 22.59
C HIS A 336 2.95 19.21 21.18
N VAL A 337 2.51 17.95 21.06
CA VAL A 337 2.26 17.31 19.77
C VAL A 337 1.19 18.08 19.02
N ASN A 338 1.45 18.42 17.76
CA ASN A 338 0.43 18.94 16.88
C ASN A 338 -0.41 17.78 16.35
N PHE A 339 -1.69 17.74 16.74
CA PHE A 339 -2.62 16.66 16.39
C PHE A 339 -3.73 17.11 15.42
N GLU A 340 -3.77 18.40 15.10
CA GLU A 340 -4.58 18.96 14.00
C GLU A 340 -3.89 18.70 12.67
#